data_AF-A0A5A7MIB6-F1
#
_entry.id   AF-A0A5A7MIB6-F1
#
_cell.length_a   1.000
_cell.length_b   1.000
_cell.length_c   1.000
_cell.angle_alpha   90.00
_cell.angle_beta   90.00
_cell.angle_gamma   90.00
#
_symmetry.space_group_name_H-M   'P 1'
#
loop_
_entity.id
_entity.type
_entity.pdbx_description
1 polymer ?
#
loop_
_entity_poly.entity_id
_entity_poly.type
_entity_poly.pdbx_seq_one_letter_code
_entity_poly.pdbx_strand_id
1 'polypeptide(L)' 'MSTTKSETTAKAEDTEKVKLAKPHTHEGKDYPAGHELTVGKSTAAWLRKVGVVETAQTAAPTAPADKA' A
#
# COMPACT_ATOMS: atom_id res chain seq x y z
N MET A 1 -17.65 13.27 -22.84
CA MET A 1 -17.40 14.31 -21.82
C MET A 1 -16.42 13.73 -20.82
N SER A 2 -15.21 14.25 -20.81
CA SER A 2 -14.11 13.83 -19.97
C SER A 2 -14.39 14.18 -18.52
N THR A 3 -14.58 13.19 -17.66
CA THR A 3 -14.38 13.39 -16.22
C THR A 3 -13.09 12.68 -15.84
N THR A 4 -11.99 13.32 -16.22
CA THR A 4 -10.69 13.13 -15.58
C THR A 4 -10.80 13.72 -14.17
N LYS A 5 -10.57 12.90 -13.15
CA LYS A 5 -10.27 13.39 -11.80
C LYS A 5 -9.10 12.61 -11.23
N SER A 6 -7.97 12.75 -11.91
CA SER A 6 -6.64 12.51 -11.36
C SER A 6 -6.27 13.74 -10.54
N GLU A 7 -6.59 13.76 -9.26
CA GLU A 7 -5.98 14.70 -8.30
C GLU A 7 -6.11 14.10 -6.90
N THR A 8 -5.04 13.46 -6.44
CA THR A 8 -4.71 13.40 -5.01
C THR A 8 -3.21 13.64 -4.79
N THR A 9 -2.68 14.69 -5.44
CA THR A 9 -1.44 15.33 -5.01
C THR A 9 -1.80 16.61 -4.29
N ALA A 10 -1.91 16.56 -2.95
CA ALA A 10 -1.67 17.70 -2.06
C ALA A 10 -1.85 17.29 -0.58
N LYS A 11 -0.90 16.54 0.00
CA LYS A 11 -0.37 16.82 1.36
C LYS A 11 0.88 15.99 1.62
N ALA A 12 2.04 16.55 1.27
CA ALA A 12 3.34 15.92 1.35
C ALA A 12 3.95 15.88 2.76
N GLU A 13 3.15 15.98 3.83
CA GLU A 13 3.70 16.15 5.19
C GLU A 13 3.38 14.99 6.14
N ASP A 14 2.59 13.99 5.72
CA ASP A 14 2.23 12.87 6.59
C ASP A 14 1.95 11.59 5.78
N THR A 15 2.96 11.11 5.05
CA THR A 15 2.91 9.82 4.33
C THR A 15 3.52 8.70 5.17
N GLU A 16 2.91 7.52 5.18
CA GLU A 16 3.44 6.30 5.78
C GLU A 16 3.56 5.19 4.72
N LYS A 17 4.56 4.32 4.92
CA LYS A 17 4.72 3.09 4.13
C LYS A 17 3.74 2.04 4.61
N VAL A 18 2.95 1.49 3.69
CA VAL A 18 2.06 0.36 3.93
C VAL A 18 2.39 -0.77 2.96
N LYS A 19 2.34 -2.01 3.45
CA LYS A 19 2.53 -3.20 2.61
C LYS A 19 1.18 -3.68 2.13
N LEU A 20 0.99 -3.81 0.82
CA LEU A 20 -0.27 -4.27 0.25
C LEU A 20 -0.46 -5.77 0.53
N ALA A 21 -1.63 -6.19 0.99
CA ALA A 21 -2.02 -7.60 1.10
C ALA A 21 -2.65 -8.12 -0.19
N LYS A 22 -3.19 -7.21 -1.01
CA LYS A 22 -3.91 -7.49 -2.27
C LYS A 22 -3.37 -6.59 -3.37
N PRO A 23 -3.43 -7.01 -4.65
CA PRO A 23 -3.07 -6.13 -5.75
C PRO A 23 -3.93 -4.86 -5.70
N HIS A 24 -3.29 -3.70 -5.85
CA HIS A 24 -3.93 -2.39 -5.75
C HIS A 24 -3.36 -1.45 -6.79
N THR A 25 -4.24 -0.76 -7.50
CA THR A 25 -3.83 0.28 -8.44
C THR A 25 -3.79 1.63 -7.73
N HIS A 26 -2.61 2.23 -7.60
CA HIS A 26 -2.41 3.55 -7.02
C HIS A 26 -1.82 4.50 -8.07
N GLU A 27 -2.43 5.67 -8.27
CA GLU A 27 -1.98 6.66 -9.27
C GLU A 27 -1.86 6.10 -10.70
N GLY A 28 -2.70 5.13 -11.05
CA GLY A 28 -2.65 4.46 -12.36
C GLY A 28 -1.49 3.47 -12.54
N LYS A 29 -0.72 3.20 -11.48
CA LYS A 29 0.24 2.10 -11.43
C LYS A 29 -0.36 0.94 -10.66
N ASP A 30 -0.23 -0.26 -11.20
CA ASP A 30 -0.66 -1.47 -10.51
C ASP A 30 0.47 -1.97 -9.60
N TYR A 31 0.14 -2.19 -8.34
CA TYR A 31 1.06 -2.72 -7.34
C TYR A 31 0.59 -4.10 -6.92
N PRO A 32 1.42 -5.15 -7.04
CA PRO A 32 1.03 -6.48 -6.63
C PRO A 32 0.90 -6.58 -5.10
N ALA A 33 0.21 -7.63 -4.66
CA ALA A 33 0.21 -8.02 -3.24
C ALA A 33 1.66 -8.25 -2.77
N GLY A 34 1.94 -7.82 -1.55
CA GLY A 34 3.26 -7.83 -0.92
C GLY A 34 4.09 -6.58 -1.18
N HIS A 35 3.68 -5.69 -2.10
CA HIS A 35 4.46 -4.49 -2.42
C HIS A 35 4.23 -3.37 -1.40
N GLU A 36 5.29 -2.63 -1.06
CA GLU A 36 5.21 -1.45 -0.21
C GLU A 36 4.81 -0.21 -1.03
N LEU A 37 3.76 0.45 -0.59
CA LEU A 37 3.24 1.68 -1.16
C LEU A 37 3.37 2.80 -0.12
N THR A 38 3.86 3.97 -0.55
CA THR A 38 3.89 5.17 0.31
C THR A 38 2.62 5.96 0.07
N VAL A 39 1.77 6.06 1.10
CA VAL A 39 0.48 6.76 1.02
C VAL A 39 0.30 7.70 2.20
N GLY A 40 -0.59 8.68 2.11
CA GLY A 40 -0.94 9.53 3.26
C GLY A 40 -1.52 8.71 4.42
N LYS A 41 -1.33 9.13 5.68
CA LYS A 41 -1.87 8.41 6.85
C LYS A 41 -3.37 8.14 6.79
N SER A 42 -4.16 9.09 6.28
CA SER A 42 -5.60 8.88 6.08
C SER A 42 -5.90 7.75 5.09
N THR A 43 -5.11 7.65 4.02
CA THR A 43 -5.19 6.56 3.04
C THR A 43 -4.71 5.24 3.65
N ALA A 44 -3.60 5.24 4.39
CA ALA A 44 -3.12 4.05 5.09
C ALA A 44 -4.14 3.51 6.09
N ALA A 45 -4.75 4.38 6.90
CA ALA A 45 -5.81 4.01 7.82
C ALA A 45 -7.03 3.42 7.09
N TRP A 46 -7.42 4.02 5.96
CA TRP A 46 -8.48 3.47 5.11
C TRP A 46 -8.11 2.10 4.56
N LEU A 47 -6.91 1.94 3.96
CA LEU A 47 -6.41 0.67 3.42
C LEU A 47 -6.35 -0.43 4.47
N ARG A 48 -5.93 -0.11 5.70
CA ARG A 48 -5.93 -1.04 6.84
C ARG A 48 -7.35 -1.46 7.20
N LYS A 49 -8.29 -0.52 7.22
CA LYS A 49 -9.69 -0.76 7.56
C LYS A 49 -10.41 -1.62 6.51
N VAL A 50 -10.07 -1.46 5.23
CA VAL A 50 -10.64 -2.27 4.14
C VAL A 50 -9.87 -3.57 3.88
N GLY A 51 -8.79 -3.83 4.61
CA GLY A 51 -7.98 -5.05 4.48
C GLY A 51 -7.20 -5.15 3.17
N VAL A 52 -6.83 -4.02 2.56
CA VAL A 52 -6.03 -3.96 1.33
C VAL A 52 -4.53 -4.01 1.65
N VAL A 53 -4.13 -3.64 2.88
CA VAL A 53 -2.74 -3.71 3.35
C VAL A 53 -2.57 -4.75 4.44
N GLU A 54 -1.40 -5.39 4.47
CA GLU A 54 -0.96 -6.21 5.59
C GLU A 54 -0.76 -5.28 6.79
N THR A 55 -1.63 -5.40 7.79
CA THR A 55 -1.35 -4.86 9.13
C THR A 55 -0.09 -5.56 9.62
N ALA A 56 1.00 -4.81 9.79
CA ALA A 56 2.35 -5.29 10.09
C ALA A 56 2.49 -5.95 11.48
N GLN A 57 1.65 -6.93 11.78
CA GLN A 57 1.95 -8.00 12.73
C GLN A 57 2.51 -9.24 12.02
N THR A 58 2.58 -9.24 10.67
CA THR A 58 3.19 -10.34 9.89
C THR A 58 4.29 -9.83 8.96
N ALA A 59 5.17 -8.96 9.48
CA ALA A 59 6.48 -8.74 8.89
C ALA A 59 7.54 -9.48 9.70
N ALA A 60 7.39 -10.79 9.84
CA ALA A 60 8.53 -11.67 10.06
C ALA A 60 8.88 -12.26 8.69
N PRO A 61 10.06 -11.96 8.12
CA PRO A 61 10.53 -12.67 6.96
C PRO A 61 10.84 -14.09 7.44
N THR A 62 9.91 -15.02 7.21
CA THR A 62 10.31 -16.43 7.08
C THR A 62 11.12 -16.49 5.79
N ALA A 63 12.42 -16.21 5.93
CA ALA A 63 13.40 -16.66 4.98
C ALA A 63 13.15 -18.16 4.77
N PRO A 64 12.97 -18.64 3.52
CA PRO A 64 12.88 -20.06 3.28
C PRO A 64 14.17 -20.69 3.79
N ALA A 65 14.00 -21.80 4.50
CA ALA A 65 15.06 -22.71 4.85
C ALA A 65 15.95 -22.98 3.63
N ASP A 66 17.23 -22.62 3.69
CA ASP A 66 18.30 -23.35 3.00
C ASP A 66 19.67 -22.95 3.55
N LYS A 67 20.22 -23.80 4.43
CA LYS A 67 21.64 -24.14 4.39
C LYS A 67 21.84 -25.49 5.08
N ALA A 68 21.91 -26.53 4.26
CA ALA A 68 22.48 -27.82 4.61
C ALA A 68 24.01 -27.72 4.77
#